data_AF-A0A7Y0WP90-F1
#
_entry.id   AF-A0A7Y0WP90-F1
#
_cell.length_a   1.000
_cell.length_b   1.000
_cell.length_c   1.000
_cell.angle_alpha   90.00
_cell.angle_beta   90.00
_cell.angle_gamma   90.00
#
_symmetry.space_group_name_H-M   'P 1'
#
loop_
_entity.id
_entity.type
_entity.pdbx_description
1 polymer ?
#
loop_
_entity_poly.entity_id
_entity_poly.type
_entity_poly.pdbx_seq_one_letter_code
_entity_poly.pdbx_strand_id
1 'polypeptide(L)'
;MTSCVSRVLRLKHVQERVGLGRSTIYDRMNPKSPRYDSTFPKPIKLGIAAIGWIEAEIDAWIKSRITAGWGSASGRVVPESGKSAGCYSGSQGTDEVQQ
;
A
#
# COMPACT_ATOMS: atom_id res chain seq x y z
N MET A 1 23.39 5.56 2.39
CA MET A 1 22.43 5.11 1.38
C MET A 1 21.81 3.81 1.88
N THR A 2 20.62 3.85 2.47
CA THR A 2 19.96 2.64 3.00
C THR A 2 19.21 1.92 1.87
N SER A 3 19.73 0.76 1.46
CA SER A 3 19.00 -0.16 0.58
C SER A 3 17.80 -0.74 1.35
N CYS A 4 16.62 -0.15 1.15
CA CYS A 4 15.41 -0.66 1.78
C CYS A 4 15.07 -2.05 1.23
N VAL A 5 15.07 -3.05 2.11
CA VAL A 5 14.74 -4.44 1.77
C VAL A 5 13.27 -4.49 1.34
N SER A 6 13.05 -4.58 0.04
CA SER A 6 11.71 -4.60 -0.54
C SER A 6 11.01 -5.92 -0.21
N ARG A 7 9.89 -5.87 0.50
CA ARG A 7 9.16 -7.09 0.89
C ARG A 7 8.37 -7.63 -0.30
N VAL A 8 8.05 -8.92 -0.25
CA VAL A 8 7.13 -9.54 -1.22
C VAL A 8 5.72 -9.60 -0.63
N LEU A 9 4.79 -8.91 -1.28
CA LEU A 9 3.38 -8.85 -0.90
C LEU A 9 2.60 -10.03 -1.52
N ARG A 10 1.73 -10.63 -0.72
CA ARG A 10 0.72 -11.58 -1.22
C ARG A 10 -0.51 -10.83 -1.74
N LEU A 11 -1.36 -11.52 -2.51
CA LEU A 11 -2.56 -10.93 -3.13
C LEU A 11 -3.49 -10.20 -2.13
N LYS A 12 -3.57 -10.63 -0.86
CA LYS A 12 -4.32 -9.89 0.19
C LYS A 12 -3.75 -8.48 0.41
N HIS A 13 -2.46 -8.38 0.69
CA HIS A 13 -1.77 -7.10 0.85
C HIS A 13 -1.77 -6.24 -0.41
N VAL A 14 -1.71 -6.84 -1.60
CA VAL A 14 -1.86 -6.07 -2.86
C VAL A 14 -3.26 -5.44 -2.98
N GLN A 15 -4.33 -6.16 -2.60
CA GLN A 15 -5.69 -5.59 -2.55
C GLN A 15 -5.77 -4.46 -1.50
N GLU A 16 -5.17 -4.63 -0.32
CA GLU A 16 -5.12 -3.63 0.76
C GLU A 16 -4.38 -2.35 0.31
N ARG A 17 -3.25 -2.48 -0.40
CA ARG A 17 -2.43 -1.34 -0.89
C ARG A 17 -3.06 -0.62 -2.07
N VAL A 18 -3.65 -1.35 -3.01
CA VAL A 18 -4.17 -0.81 -4.29
C VAL A 18 -5.67 -0.46 -4.21
N GLY A 19 -6.40 -0.96 -3.21
CA GLY A 19 -7.84 -0.72 -3.05
C GLY A 19 -8.72 -1.40 -4.09
N LEU A 20 -8.21 -2.43 -4.78
CA LEU A 20 -8.91 -3.14 -5.86
C LEU A 20 -9.17 -4.60 -5.49
N GLY A 21 -10.32 -5.12 -5.92
CA GLY A 21 -10.65 -6.54 -5.78
C GLY A 21 -9.79 -7.46 -6.64
N ARG A 22 -9.72 -8.75 -6.25
CA ARG A 22 -8.92 -9.79 -6.93
C ARG A 22 -9.14 -9.82 -8.44
N SER A 23 -10.41 -9.83 -8.89
CA SER A 23 -10.76 -9.90 -10.32
C SER A 23 -10.14 -8.75 -11.10
N THR A 24 -10.26 -7.50 -10.62
CA THR A 24 -9.68 -6.32 -11.27
C THR A 24 -8.15 -6.38 -11.36
N ILE A 25 -7.47 -6.99 -10.37
CA ILE A 25 -6.02 -7.21 -10.40
C ILE A 25 -5.67 -8.23 -11.50
N TYR A 26 -6.41 -9.34 -11.62
CA TYR A 26 -6.21 -10.32 -12.69
C TYR A 26 -6.58 -9.77 -14.08
N ASP A 27 -7.66 -8.97 -14.19
CA ASP A 27 -8.07 -8.26 -15.41
C ASP A 27 -6.93 -7.38 -15.94
N ARG A 28 -6.28 -6.60 -15.06
CA ARG A 28 -5.17 -5.71 -15.44
C ARG A 28 -3.93 -6.44 -15.94
N MET A 29 -3.69 -7.66 -15.45
CA MET A 29 -2.59 -8.50 -15.91
C MET A 29 -2.91 -9.27 -17.20
N ASN A 30 -4.19 -9.37 -17.59
CA ASN A 30 -4.63 -10.15 -18.74
C ASN A 30 -4.64 -9.29 -20.02
N PRO A 31 -3.77 -9.54 -21.02
CA PRO A 31 -3.73 -8.74 -22.25
C PRO A 31 -4.99 -8.85 -23.12
N LYS A 32 -5.88 -9.81 -22.83
CA LYS A 32 -7.19 -9.94 -23.50
C LYS A 32 -8.30 -9.12 -22.82
N SER A 33 -8.05 -8.51 -21.67
CA SER A 33 -9.02 -7.68 -20.96
C SER A 33 -9.02 -6.25 -21.51
N PRO A 34 -10.19 -5.59 -21.66
CA PRO A 34 -10.25 -4.16 -21.98
C PRO A 34 -9.67 -3.28 -20.87
N ARG A 35 -9.35 -3.84 -19.69
CA ARG A 35 -8.72 -3.16 -18.55
C ARG A 35 -7.23 -3.48 -18.42
N TYR A 36 -6.61 -4.10 -19.42
CA TYR A 36 -5.18 -4.42 -19.40
C TYR A 36 -4.34 -3.16 -19.14
N ASP A 37 -3.45 -3.21 -18.16
CA ASP A 37 -2.54 -2.12 -17.82
C ASP A 37 -1.11 -2.65 -17.84
N SER A 38 -0.37 -2.32 -18.91
CA SER A 38 1.02 -2.74 -19.09
C SER A 38 1.98 -2.14 -18.05
N THR A 39 1.55 -1.10 -17.32
CA THR A 39 2.33 -0.50 -16.23
C THR A 39 2.14 -1.24 -14.90
N PHE A 40 1.12 -2.09 -14.77
CA PHE A 40 0.84 -2.80 -13.53
C PHE A 40 1.91 -3.88 -13.25
N PRO A 41 2.44 -3.96 -12.01
CA PRO A 41 3.58 -4.82 -11.71
C PRO A 41 3.26 -6.31 -11.82
N LYS A 42 4.25 -7.07 -12.28
CA LYS A 42 4.09 -8.48 -12.62
C LYS A 42 4.31 -9.37 -11.38
N PRO A 43 3.50 -10.43 -11.18
CA PRO A 43 3.69 -11.35 -10.08
C PRO A 43 4.95 -12.19 -10.28
N ILE A 44 5.76 -12.25 -9.24
CA ILE A 44 6.92 -13.14 -9.12
C ILE A 44 6.46 -14.48 -8.54
N LYS A 45 6.96 -15.58 -9.12
CA LYS A 45 6.79 -16.93 -8.57
C LYS A 45 7.77 -17.14 -7.42
N LEU A 46 7.25 -17.32 -6.22
CA LEU A 46 7.99 -17.70 -5.02
C LEU A 46 8.06 -19.22 -4.80
N GLY A 47 7.35 -19.99 -5.62
CA GLY A 47 7.27 -21.45 -5.57
C GLY A 47 6.23 -21.98 -6.55
N ILE A 48 5.91 -23.27 -6.44
CA ILE A 48 5.06 -24.01 -7.41
C ILE A 48 3.70 -23.36 -7.63
N ALA A 49 2.97 -23.05 -6.55
CA ALA A 49 1.66 -22.37 -6.58
C ALA A 49 1.70 -20.96 -5.96
N ALA A 50 2.87 -20.53 -5.46
CA ALA A 50 3.01 -19.37 -4.61
C ALA A 50 3.45 -18.14 -5.43
N ILE A 51 2.55 -17.18 -5.66
CA ILE A 51 2.87 -15.88 -6.29
C ILE A 51 2.92 -14.73 -5.28
N GLY A 52 3.67 -13.67 -5.60
CA GLY A 52 3.72 -12.42 -4.86
C GLY A 52 4.21 -11.26 -5.72
N TRP A 53 4.12 -10.03 -5.20
CA TRP A 53 4.52 -8.79 -5.88
C TRP A 53 5.58 -8.07 -5.06
N ILE A 54 6.51 -7.37 -5.70
CA ILE A 54 7.47 -6.53 -4.97
C ILE A 54 6.75 -5.28 -4.46
N GLU A 55 6.88 -4.99 -3.16
CA GLU A 55 6.30 -3.81 -2.51
C GLU A 55 6.71 -2.50 -3.19
N ALA A 56 8.00 -2.35 -3.51
CA ALA A 56 8.53 -1.17 -4.20
C ALA A 56 7.93 -0.97 -5.62
N GLU A 57 7.60 -2.04 -6.34
CA GLU A 57 6.97 -1.93 -7.67
C GLU A 57 5.50 -1.49 -7.55
N ILE A 58 4.77 -2.02 -6.56
CA ILE A 58 3.40 -1.59 -6.24
C ILE A 58 3.40 -0.11 -5.87
N ASP A 59 4.32 0.33 -5.02
CA ASP A 59 4.43 1.72 -4.60
C ASP A 59 4.85 2.65 -5.75
N ALA A 60 5.73 2.20 -6.65
CA ALA A 60 6.09 2.94 -7.85
C ALA A 60 4.89 3.09 -8.82
N TRP A 61 4.09 2.03 -8.98
CA TRP A 61 2.87 2.08 -9.79
C TRP A 61 1.79 2.97 -9.15
N ILE A 62 1.61 2.95 -7.83
CA ILE A 62 0.70 3.89 -7.13
C ILE A 62 1.16 5.33 -7.35
N LYS A 63 2.45 5.62 -7.20
CA LYS A 63 3.04 6.95 -7.48
C LYS A 63 2.80 7.39 -8.92
N SER A 64 2.99 6.50 -9.91
CA SER A 64 2.75 6.85 -11.31
C SER A 64 1.29 7.20 -11.57
N ARG A 65 0.33 6.51 -10.95
CA ARG A 65 -1.11 6.85 -11.02
C ARG A 65 -1.45 8.17 -10.35
N ILE A 66 -0.76 8.54 -9.27
CA ILE A 66 -0.92 9.86 -8.62
C ILE A 66 -0.50 10.95 -9.60
N THR A 67 0.71 10.86 -10.15
CA THR A 67 1.27 11.83 -11.11
C THR A 67 0.48 11.90 -12.43
N ALA A 68 0.02 10.76 -12.95
CA ALA A 68 -0.59 10.69 -14.29
C ALA A 68 -2.08 11.07 -14.35
N GLY A 69 -2.80 11.17 -13.23
CA GLY A 69 -4.25 11.42 -13.29
C GLY A 69 -5.02 11.56 -11.98
N TRP A 70 -4.36 11.69 -10.83
CA TRP A 70 -5.03 11.97 -9.55
C TRP A 70 -4.90 13.44 -9.12
N GLY A 71 -4.04 14.23 -9.79
CA GLY A 71 -3.47 15.47 -9.25
C GLY A 71 -3.63 16.71 -10.12
N SER A 72 -4.83 17.02 -10.63
CA SER A 72 -5.11 18.37 -11.19
C SER A 72 -6.53 18.92 -10.95
N ALA A 73 -7.45 18.14 -10.36
CA ALA A 73 -8.84 18.58 -10.15
C ALA A 73 -9.38 18.42 -8.71
N SER A 74 -8.67 17.72 -7.81
CA SER A 74 -9.11 17.55 -6.42
C SER A 74 -7.93 17.64 -5.44
N GLY A 75 -7.88 18.72 -4.66
CA GLY A 75 -6.79 19.05 -3.74
C GLY A 75 -6.73 18.16 -2.49
N ARG A 76 -6.54 16.85 -2.66
CA ARG A 76 -6.32 15.92 -1.55
C ARG A 76 -4.81 15.72 -1.35
N VAL A 77 -4.22 16.56 -0.50
CA VAL A 77 -2.85 16.37 -0.02
C VAL A 77 -2.76 15.00 0.65
N VAL A 78 -1.87 14.13 0.18
CA VAL A 78 -1.50 12.93 0.92
C VAL A 78 -0.59 13.36 2.08
N PRO A 79 -0.99 13.20 3.35
CA PRO A 79 -0.08 13.47 4.45
C PRO A 79 1.06 12.44 4.38
N GLU A 80 2.28 12.96 4.22
CA GLU A 80 3.50 12.16 4.24
C GLU A 80 3.56 11.40 5.57
N SER A 81 3.60 10.07 5.50
CA SER A 81 3.50 9.18 6.66
C SER A 81 4.77 9.28 7.52
N GLY A 82 4.79 10.26 8.43
CA GLY A 82 6.02 10.73 9.08
C GLY A 82 5.83 11.33 10.48
N LYS A 83 4.83 10.89 11.26
CA LYS A 83 4.83 11.04 12.73
C LYS A 83 4.01 9.94 13.40
N SER A 84 4.70 9.14 14.22
CA SER A 84 4.08 8.30 15.24
C SER A 84 3.40 9.20 16.28
N ALA A 85 2.08 9.16 16.34
CA ALA A 85 1.32 9.67 17.47
C ALA A 85 1.17 8.55 18.51
N GLY A 86 2.22 8.35 19.31
CA GLY A 86 2.16 7.46 20.47
C GLY A 86 1.28 8.09 21.55
N CYS A 87 0.00 7.77 21.56
CA CYS A 87 -0.93 8.18 22.62
C CYS A 87 -0.75 7.34 23.89
N TYR A 88 0.40 7.50 24.55
CA TYR A 88 0.60 7.05 25.93
C TYR A 88 0.28 8.21 26.86
N SER A 89 -1.01 8.49 27.08
CA SER A 89 -1.43 9.41 28.13
C SER A 89 -1.23 8.74 29.48
N GLY A 90 -0.10 9.02 30.13
CA GLY A 90 0.11 8.64 31.52
C GLY A 90 -0.82 9.44 32.44
N SER A 91 -1.54 8.74 33.31
CA SER A 91 -2.27 9.35 34.43
C SER A 91 -1.52 9.02 35.72
N GLN A 92 -0.73 9.96 36.24
CA GLN A 92 -0.13 9.88 37.57
C GLN A 92 -0.66 11.01 38.45
N GLY A 93 -1.10 10.68 39.67
CA GLY A 93 -1.71 11.60 40.64
C GLY A 93 -3.15 12.01 40.27
N THR A 94 -4.09 12.23 41.19
CA THR A 94 -4.07 12.13 42.68
C THR A 94 -5.44 11.52 43.14
N ASP A 95 -5.83 11.35 44.41
CA ASP A 95 -5.32 11.89 45.68
C ASP A 95 -5.59 10.97 46.90
N GLU A 96 -5.06 11.40 48.06
CA GLU A 96 -5.30 10.92 49.42
C GLU A 96 -6.74 11.14 49.93
N VAL A 97 -7.38 10.12 50.54
CA VAL A 97 -8.49 10.30 51.50
C VAL A 97 -8.38 9.26 52.62
N GLN A 98 -8.25 9.71 53.86
CA GLN A 98 -8.41 8.91 55.07
C GLN A 98 -9.88 8.83 55.48
N GLN A 99 -10.34 7.67 55.95
CA GLN A 99 -10.92 7.54 57.30
C GLN A 99 -10.83 6.08 57.76
#